data_AF-A0A7C7SRM2-F1
#
_entry.id   AF-A0A7C7SRM2-F1
#
_cell.length_a   1.000
_cell.length_b   1.000
_cell.length_c   1.000
_cell.angle_alpha   90.00
_cell.angle_beta   90.00
_cell.angle_gamma   90.00
#
_symmetry.space_group_name_H-M   'P 1'
#
loop_
_entity.id
_entity.type
_entity.pdbx_description
1 polymer ?
#
loop_
_entity_poly.entity_id
_entity_poly.type
_entity_poly.pdbx_seq_one_letter_code
_entity_poly.pdbx_strand_id
1 'polypeptide(L)'
;MGMYFIWGRKIQFFMRILLVLIMAFVMLPSSVMAQDAVPRFNDTQLPLPRFVSLRSDKAYIRSGPAMRYPVKWVLIKDDMPVEIIQEFDHWRKIRTIEADEGWIHKSLLSGKRTVMVNGTELVPMRQKNEAGAKMLARLEPYVIAAVEECTGQWCLVSTGGFEGWIERNSLWGVYESEELN
;
A
#
# COMPACT_ATOMS: atom_id res chain seq x y z
N MET A 1 44.97 65.78 11.29
CA MET A 1 44.70 64.66 12.21
C MET A 1 43.38 63.99 11.82
N GLY A 2 43.33 63.27 10.70
CA GLY A 2 42.05 62.91 10.06
C GLY A 2 42.11 61.73 9.09
N MET A 3 42.90 60.69 9.39
CA MET A 3 43.09 59.55 8.47
C MET A 3 42.93 58.15 9.11
N TYR A 4 42.75 58.06 10.44
CA TYR A 4 42.61 56.76 11.13
C TYR A 4 41.15 56.33 11.38
N PHE A 5 40.17 57.22 11.23
CA PHE A 5 38.78 56.94 11.64
C PHE A 5 37.93 56.23 10.56
N ILE A 6 38.39 56.19 9.31
CA ILE A 6 37.61 55.68 8.17
C ILE A 6 37.86 54.17 7.93
N TRP A 7 39.00 53.63 8.40
CA TRP A 7 39.40 52.24 8.11
C TRP A 7 38.70 51.19 9.00
N GLY A 8 38.41 51.52 10.27
CA GLY A 8 37.74 50.59 11.21
C GLY A 8 36.28 50.25 10.85
N ARG A 9 35.52 51.21 10.29
CA ARG A 9 34.12 50.98 9.87
C ARG A 9 34.00 50.05 8.66
N LYS A 10 34.99 50.05 7.75
CA LYS A 10 34.97 49.15 6.58
C LYS A 10 35.31 47.71 6.95
N ILE A 11 36.24 47.50 7.88
CA ILE A 11 36.63 46.17 8.38
C ILE A 11 35.49 45.53 9.20
N GLN A 12 34.80 46.31 10.05
CA GLN A 12 33.64 45.79 10.78
C GLN A 12 32.45 45.46 9.88
N PHE A 13 32.27 46.18 8.77
CA PHE A 13 31.24 45.85 7.77
C PHE A 13 31.57 44.56 7.02
N PHE A 14 32.83 44.39 6.60
CA PHE A 14 33.29 43.17 5.92
C PHE A 14 33.19 41.93 6.81
N MET A 15 33.53 42.07 8.09
CA MET A 15 33.47 40.96 9.07
C MET A 15 32.03 40.54 9.40
N ARG A 16 31.08 41.49 9.39
CA ARG A 16 29.64 41.21 9.55
C ARG A 16 29.03 40.52 8.33
N ILE A 17 29.41 40.94 7.13
CA ILE A 17 28.97 40.28 5.88
C ILE A 17 29.52 38.86 5.79
N LEU A 18 30.79 38.66 6.16
CA LEU A 18 31.42 37.33 6.21
C LEU A 18 30.74 36.39 7.22
N LEU A 19 30.38 36.90 8.41
CA LEU A 19 29.64 36.12 9.43
C LEU A 19 28.22 35.74 8.97
N VAL A 20 27.50 36.63 8.28
CA VAL A 20 26.15 36.33 7.74
C VAL A 20 26.24 35.29 6.61
N LEU A 21 27.25 35.35 5.76
CA LEU A 21 27.47 34.36 4.70
C LEU A 21 27.85 32.98 5.25
N ILE A 22 28.63 32.91 6.33
CA ILE A 22 28.96 31.64 7.01
C ILE A 22 27.73 31.05 7.70
N MET A 23 26.88 31.87 8.33
CA MET A 23 25.61 31.40 8.92
C MET A 23 24.63 30.89 7.86
N ALA A 24 24.59 31.51 6.67
CA ALA A 24 23.74 31.07 5.57
C ALA A 24 24.19 29.73 4.96
N PHE A 25 25.48 29.39 5.03
CA PHE A 25 26.00 28.12 4.49
C PHE A 25 25.70 26.91 5.39
N VAL A 26 25.49 27.11 6.70
CA VAL A 26 25.15 26.03 7.65
C VAL A 26 23.67 25.59 7.53
N MET A 27 22.82 26.38 6.86
CA MET A 27 21.39 26.08 6.65
C MET A 27 21.09 25.37 5.32
N LEU A 28 22.05 24.66 4.72
CA LEU A 28 21.71 23.76 3.62
C LEU A 28 20.90 22.57 4.19
N PRO A 29 19.66 22.35 3.72
CA PRO A 29 18.87 21.21 4.18
C PRO A 29 19.63 19.94 3.79
N SER A 30 20.04 19.18 4.78
CA SER A 30 20.58 17.85 4.56
C SER A 30 19.45 16.98 4.01
N SER A 31 19.60 16.49 2.79
CA SER A 31 18.68 15.51 2.21
C SER A 31 18.70 14.27 3.10
N VAL A 32 17.71 14.14 3.98
CA VAL A 32 17.48 12.92 4.73
C VAL A 32 17.02 11.88 3.72
N MET A 33 17.91 10.95 3.36
CA MET A 33 17.53 9.74 2.65
C MET A 33 16.59 8.96 3.57
N ALA A 34 15.30 8.89 3.21
CA ALA A 34 14.35 8.01 3.85
C ALA A 34 14.84 6.57 3.61
N GLN A 35 15.37 5.93 4.65
CA GLN A 35 15.60 4.49 4.61
C GLN A 35 14.23 3.84 4.71
N ASP A 36 13.87 3.06 3.68
CA ASP A 36 12.72 2.16 3.72
C ASP A 36 12.85 1.29 4.97
N ALA A 37 12.06 1.61 6.00
CA ALA A 37 12.09 0.90 7.25
C ALA A 37 11.59 -0.52 6.98
N VAL A 38 12.51 -1.49 6.91
CA VAL A 38 12.16 -2.92 6.92
C VAL A 38 11.26 -3.13 8.14
N PRO A 39 9.99 -3.57 7.96
CA PRO A 39 9.10 -3.81 9.09
C PRO A 39 9.80 -4.76 10.05
N ARG A 40 9.91 -4.40 11.34
CA ARG A 40 10.59 -5.19 12.40
C ARG A 40 9.97 -6.58 12.64
N PHE A 41 9.06 -7.01 11.78
CA PHE A 41 8.01 -7.99 11.97
C PHE A 41 7.72 -8.65 10.62
N ASN A 42 8.67 -9.44 10.13
CA ASN A 42 8.58 -10.25 8.90
C ASN A 42 9.12 -11.67 9.17
N ASP A 43 8.36 -12.45 9.93
CA ASP A 43 8.79 -13.77 10.37
C ASP A 43 8.86 -14.79 9.22
N THR A 44 8.08 -14.60 8.16
CA THR A 44 8.05 -15.53 7.01
C THR A 44 9.04 -15.21 5.92
N GLN A 45 9.72 -14.05 5.99
CA GLN A 45 10.58 -13.51 4.93
C GLN A 45 9.85 -13.29 3.59
N LEU A 46 8.52 -13.36 3.58
CA LEU A 46 7.72 -13.00 2.42
C LEU A 46 7.74 -11.47 2.25
N PRO A 47 7.55 -10.97 1.02
CA PRO A 47 7.48 -9.53 0.80
C PRO A 47 6.31 -8.94 1.60
N LEU A 48 6.56 -7.81 2.26
CA LEU A 48 5.53 -6.99 2.88
C LEU A 48 5.57 -5.59 2.25
N PRO A 49 4.41 -4.97 2.00
CA PRO A 49 3.08 -5.54 2.17
C PRO A 49 2.73 -6.54 1.06
N ARG A 50 1.73 -7.41 1.28
CA ARG A 50 1.26 -8.36 0.25
C ARG A 50 -0.20 -8.74 0.42
N PHE A 51 -0.88 -9.01 -0.69
CA PHE A 51 -2.28 -9.46 -0.66
C PHE A 51 -2.41 -10.97 -0.45
N VAL A 52 -3.47 -11.33 0.27
CA VAL A 52 -3.96 -12.68 0.52
C VAL A 52 -5.49 -12.67 0.57
N SER A 53 -6.11 -13.83 0.64
CA SER A 53 -7.55 -13.98 0.83
C SER A 53 -7.89 -14.56 2.20
N LEU A 54 -9.11 -14.28 2.66
CA LEU A 54 -9.71 -15.06 3.75
C LEU A 54 -10.00 -16.49 3.25
N ARG A 55 -9.78 -17.47 4.14
CA ARG A 55 -10.15 -18.88 3.94
C ARG A 55 -11.46 -19.27 4.64
N SER A 56 -11.91 -18.40 5.55
CA SER A 56 -13.00 -18.69 6.47
C SER A 56 -14.10 -17.67 6.26
N ASP A 57 -15.34 -18.13 6.26
CA ASP A 57 -16.54 -17.28 6.18
C ASP A 57 -16.56 -16.18 7.23
N LYS A 58 -15.92 -16.43 8.38
CA LYS A 58 -15.80 -15.48 9.49
C LYS A 58 -14.36 -15.40 9.96
N ALA A 59 -13.87 -14.16 10.11
CA ALA A 59 -12.57 -13.86 10.68
C ALA A 59 -12.69 -12.81 11.78
N TYR A 60 -12.28 -13.15 13.00
CA TYR A 60 -12.30 -12.26 14.15
C TYR A 60 -11.03 -11.41 14.18
N ILE A 61 -11.18 -10.12 13.91
CA ILE A 61 -10.07 -9.17 13.86
C ILE A 61 -9.83 -8.59 15.24
N ARG A 62 -8.60 -8.70 15.75
CA ARG A 62 -8.22 -8.29 17.11
C ARG A 62 -7.41 -7.01 17.14
N SER A 63 -7.37 -6.36 18.30
CA SER A 63 -6.56 -5.14 18.50
C SER A 63 -5.07 -5.37 18.66
N GLY A 64 -4.63 -6.61 18.86
CA GLY A 64 -3.22 -6.98 19.00
C GLY A 64 -2.92 -8.43 18.60
N PRO A 65 -1.64 -8.79 18.46
CA PRO A 65 -1.19 -10.07 17.93
C PRO A 65 -1.19 -11.19 18.99
N ALA A 66 -2.31 -11.37 19.70
CA ALA A 66 -2.50 -12.47 20.64
C ALA A 66 -3.98 -12.68 20.99
N MET A 67 -4.34 -13.88 21.45
CA MET A 67 -5.71 -14.22 21.85
C MET A 67 -6.27 -13.37 22.99
N ARG A 68 -5.40 -12.80 23.84
CA ARG A 68 -5.79 -11.92 24.95
C ARG A 68 -6.34 -10.57 24.52
N TYR A 69 -6.01 -10.11 23.31
CA TYR A 69 -6.48 -8.82 22.81
C TYR A 69 -7.94 -8.94 22.37
N PRO A 70 -8.80 -7.95 22.69
CA PRO A 70 -10.20 -8.00 22.31
C PRO A 70 -10.40 -8.00 20.79
N VAL A 71 -11.51 -8.59 20.36
CA VAL A 71 -11.99 -8.50 18.98
C VAL A 71 -12.48 -7.08 18.74
N LYS A 72 -11.98 -6.41 17.69
CA LYS A 72 -12.44 -5.10 17.24
C LYS A 72 -13.66 -5.21 16.32
N TRP A 73 -13.64 -6.17 15.39
CA TRP A 73 -14.73 -6.46 14.45
C TRP A 73 -14.58 -7.86 13.83
N VAL A 74 -15.56 -8.25 13.03
CA VAL A 74 -15.58 -9.54 12.32
C VAL A 74 -15.71 -9.28 10.82
N LEU A 75 -14.82 -9.85 10.02
CA LEU A 75 -14.99 -9.91 8.57
C LEU A 75 -15.86 -11.13 8.23
N ILE A 76 -16.89 -10.91 7.41
CA ILE A 76 -17.88 -11.93 7.03
C ILE A 76 -17.95 -12.03 5.51
N LYS A 77 -16.93 -12.60 4.88
CA LYS A 77 -16.92 -12.92 3.45
C LYS A 77 -15.74 -13.84 3.15
N ASP A 78 -16.00 -15.06 2.70
CA ASP A 78 -14.95 -15.94 2.19
C ASP A 78 -14.27 -15.31 0.97
N ASP A 79 -13.02 -15.71 0.71
CA ASP A 79 -12.20 -15.21 -0.40
C ASP A 79 -11.92 -13.69 -0.39
N MET A 80 -12.31 -12.95 0.66
CA MET A 80 -12.10 -11.50 0.72
C MET A 80 -10.62 -11.15 0.67
N PRO A 81 -10.18 -10.33 -0.31
CA PRO A 81 -8.80 -9.89 -0.39
C PRO A 81 -8.47 -8.89 0.73
N VAL A 82 -7.39 -9.18 1.45
CA VAL A 82 -6.84 -8.34 2.51
C VAL A 82 -5.34 -8.19 2.32
N GLU A 83 -4.80 -7.04 2.69
CA GLU A 83 -3.38 -6.75 2.58
C GLU A 83 -2.68 -7.00 3.91
N ILE A 84 -1.66 -7.86 3.93
CA ILE A 84 -0.80 -8.03 5.09
C ILE A 84 0.23 -6.92 5.08
N ILE A 85 0.25 -6.13 6.16
CA ILE A 85 1.17 -5.01 6.34
C ILE A 85 2.24 -5.30 7.41
N GLN A 86 2.00 -6.23 8.34
CA GLN A 86 2.97 -6.67 9.36
C GLN A 86 2.75 -8.13 9.78
N GLU A 87 3.79 -8.80 10.28
CA GLU A 87 3.72 -10.17 10.79
C GLU A 87 4.29 -10.32 12.19
N PHE A 88 3.58 -10.99 13.08
CA PHE A 88 4.09 -11.31 14.41
C PHE A 88 3.66 -12.71 14.83
N ASP A 89 4.61 -13.64 14.91
CA ASP A 89 4.41 -15.06 15.21
C ASP A 89 3.30 -15.65 14.32
N HIS A 90 2.18 -16.08 14.91
CA HIS A 90 1.02 -16.63 14.19
C HIS A 90 0.02 -15.57 13.70
N TRP A 91 0.30 -14.28 13.94
CA TRP A 91 -0.60 -13.17 13.70
C TRP A 91 -0.15 -12.33 12.52
N ARG A 92 -1.12 -11.85 11.76
CA ARG A 92 -0.90 -10.97 10.62
C ARG A 92 -1.70 -9.71 10.85
N LYS A 93 -1.04 -8.56 10.76
CA LYS A 93 -1.72 -7.28 10.75
C LYS A 93 -2.19 -7.06 9.33
N ILE A 94 -3.50 -6.94 9.16
CA ILE A 94 -4.14 -6.74 7.86
C ILE A 94 -4.69 -5.32 7.72
N ARG A 95 -4.82 -4.87 6.48
CA ARG A 95 -5.54 -3.67 6.04
C ARG A 95 -6.64 -4.09 5.05
N THR A 96 -7.85 -3.58 5.24
CA THR A 96 -8.98 -3.78 4.30
C THR A 96 -9.04 -2.66 3.26
N ILE A 97 -9.95 -2.79 2.28
CA ILE A 97 -10.20 -1.75 1.27
C ILE A 97 -10.69 -0.43 1.89
N GLU A 98 -11.36 -0.49 3.04
CA GLU A 98 -11.79 0.67 3.84
C GLU A 98 -10.65 1.26 4.70
N ALA A 99 -9.42 0.77 4.52
CA ALA A 99 -8.25 1.12 5.32
C ALA A 99 -8.35 0.74 6.82
N ASP A 100 -9.27 -0.14 7.19
CA ASP A 100 -9.37 -0.65 8.55
C ASP A 100 -8.24 -1.65 8.86
N GLU A 101 -7.61 -1.47 10.03
CA GLU A 101 -6.46 -2.28 10.44
C GLU A 101 -6.69 -3.11 11.71
N GLY A 102 -6.24 -4.36 11.68
CA GLY A 102 -6.21 -5.21 12.87
C GLY A 102 -5.48 -6.53 12.67
N TRP A 103 -5.50 -7.36 13.71
CA TRP A 103 -4.73 -8.60 13.75
C TRP A 103 -5.62 -9.82 13.53
N ILE A 104 -5.20 -10.69 12.61
CA ILE A 104 -5.86 -11.96 12.30
C ILE A 104 -4.87 -13.11 12.48
N HIS A 105 -5.37 -14.26 12.92
CA HIS A 105 -4.56 -15.48 13.01
C HIS A 105 -4.32 -16.06 11.60
N LYS A 106 -3.08 -16.45 11.28
CA LYS A 106 -2.68 -16.90 9.93
C LYS A 106 -3.49 -18.09 9.41
N SER A 107 -4.06 -18.92 10.28
CA SER A 107 -4.89 -20.07 9.88
C SER A 107 -6.19 -19.68 9.16
N LEU A 108 -6.64 -18.43 9.34
CA LEU A 108 -7.84 -17.88 8.69
C LEU A 108 -7.52 -17.27 7.32
N LEU A 109 -6.26 -17.29 6.90
CA LEU A 109 -5.79 -16.73 5.63
C LEU A 109 -5.38 -17.85 4.66
N SER A 110 -5.51 -17.55 3.37
CA SER A 110 -5.04 -18.38 2.27
C SER A 110 -4.12 -17.60 1.37
N GLY A 111 -3.12 -18.27 0.77
CA GLY A 111 -2.29 -17.67 -0.28
C GLY A 111 -3.00 -17.51 -1.62
N LYS A 112 -4.24 -18.02 -1.76
CA LYS A 112 -5.07 -17.86 -2.96
C LYS A 112 -5.24 -16.36 -3.24
N ARG A 113 -4.94 -15.95 -4.48
CA ARG A 113 -5.06 -14.56 -4.91
C ARG A 113 -6.48 -14.29 -5.40
N THR A 114 -7.09 -13.29 -4.80
CA THR A 114 -8.41 -12.79 -5.16
C THR A 114 -8.35 -11.29 -5.27
N VAL A 115 -9.29 -10.73 -6.01
CA VAL A 115 -9.51 -9.29 -6.12
C VAL A 115 -10.95 -8.96 -5.80
N MET A 116 -11.18 -7.70 -5.47
CA MET A 116 -12.47 -7.11 -5.27
C MET A 116 -12.63 -5.90 -6.17
N VAL A 117 -13.77 -5.79 -6.84
CA VAL A 117 -14.11 -4.59 -7.61
C VAL A 117 -14.19 -3.41 -6.65
N ASN A 118 -13.38 -2.38 -6.91
CA ASN A 118 -13.35 -1.16 -6.11
C ASN A 118 -14.29 -0.09 -6.71
N GLY A 119 -14.50 1.00 -5.98
CA GLY A 119 -15.29 2.13 -6.45
C GLY A 119 -16.81 1.95 -6.29
N THR A 120 -17.57 2.73 -7.06
CA THR A 120 -19.05 2.80 -6.95
C THR A 120 -19.78 2.51 -8.25
N GLU A 121 -19.05 2.36 -9.37
CA GLU A 121 -19.61 2.16 -10.70
C GLU A 121 -19.49 0.69 -11.14
N LEU A 122 -20.24 0.34 -12.18
CA LEU A 122 -20.13 -0.97 -12.82
C LEU A 122 -18.83 -1.06 -13.62
N VAL A 123 -18.03 -2.08 -13.35
CA VAL A 123 -16.74 -2.30 -14.02
C VAL A 123 -16.89 -3.29 -15.17
N PRO A 124 -16.46 -2.95 -16.40
CA PRO A 124 -16.59 -3.85 -17.54
C PRO A 124 -15.55 -4.97 -17.49
N MET A 125 -16.00 -6.21 -17.64
CA MET A 125 -15.16 -7.37 -17.93
C MET A 125 -15.11 -7.60 -19.43
N ARG A 126 -13.90 -7.74 -20.00
CA ARG A 126 -13.67 -7.80 -21.44
C ARG A 126 -13.04 -9.11 -21.87
N GLN A 127 -13.23 -9.47 -23.13
CA GLN A 127 -12.70 -10.71 -23.69
C GLN A 127 -11.17 -10.70 -23.85
N LYS A 128 -10.56 -9.52 -23.99
CA LYS A 128 -9.11 -9.33 -24.12
C LYS A 128 -8.66 -8.16 -23.25
N ASN A 129 -7.36 -8.09 -22.99
CA ASN A 129 -6.66 -7.03 -22.25
C ASN A 129 -6.55 -5.71 -23.04
N GLU A 130 -7.66 -5.24 -23.61
CA GLU A 130 -7.74 -4.00 -24.39
C GLU A 130 -9.07 -3.28 -24.15
N ALA A 131 -9.04 -1.95 -24.06
CA ALA A 131 -10.22 -1.14 -23.74
C ALA A 131 -11.34 -1.25 -24.80
N GLY A 132 -10.99 -1.56 -26.05
CA GLY A 132 -11.93 -1.73 -27.15
C GLY A 132 -12.53 -3.14 -27.29
N ALA A 133 -12.07 -4.12 -26.49
CA ALA A 133 -12.52 -5.50 -26.64
C ALA A 133 -13.99 -5.66 -26.29
N LYS A 134 -14.59 -6.71 -26.87
CA LYS A 134 -15.95 -7.15 -26.57
C LYS A 134 -16.15 -7.27 -25.06
N MET A 135 -17.16 -6.59 -24.55
CA MET A 135 -17.60 -6.71 -23.16
C MET A 135 -18.32 -8.05 -22.96
N LEU A 136 -17.90 -8.80 -21.95
CA LEU A 136 -18.49 -10.09 -21.57
C LEU A 136 -19.52 -9.91 -20.45
N ALA A 137 -19.18 -9.08 -19.45
CA ALA A 137 -20.02 -8.81 -18.29
C ALA A 137 -19.77 -7.40 -17.75
N ARG A 138 -20.63 -6.97 -16.83
CA ARG A 138 -20.42 -5.81 -15.95
C ARG A 138 -20.46 -6.30 -14.52
N LEU A 139 -19.43 -5.98 -13.74
CA LEU A 139 -19.35 -6.35 -12.33
C LEU A 139 -19.78 -5.19 -11.46
N GLU A 140 -20.55 -5.51 -10.42
CA GLU A 140 -20.91 -4.55 -9.38
C GLU A 140 -19.74 -4.27 -8.42
N PRO A 141 -19.74 -3.12 -7.74
CA PRO A 141 -18.83 -2.87 -6.62
C PRO A 141 -18.83 -4.01 -5.60
N TYR A 142 -17.67 -4.30 -5.03
CA TYR A 142 -17.46 -5.34 -4.01
C TYR A 142 -17.66 -6.80 -4.47
N VAL A 143 -17.86 -7.05 -5.76
CA VAL A 143 -17.75 -8.39 -6.34
C VAL A 143 -16.33 -8.92 -6.15
N ILE A 144 -16.22 -10.14 -5.64
CA ILE A 144 -14.94 -10.84 -5.48
C ILE A 144 -14.73 -11.76 -6.68
N ALA A 145 -13.50 -11.81 -7.18
CA ALA A 145 -13.08 -12.69 -8.26
C ALA A 145 -11.74 -13.35 -7.94
N ALA A 146 -11.53 -14.56 -8.47
CA ALA A 146 -10.19 -15.16 -8.51
C ALA A 146 -9.33 -14.42 -9.55
N VAL A 147 -8.05 -14.24 -9.25
CA VAL A 147 -7.07 -13.69 -10.20
C VAL A 147 -6.25 -14.83 -10.76
N GLU A 148 -6.27 -14.98 -12.08
CA GLU A 148 -5.47 -15.98 -12.78
C GLU A 148 -4.18 -15.36 -13.32
N GLU A 149 -4.27 -14.17 -13.91
CA GLU A 149 -3.12 -13.45 -14.48
C GLU A 149 -3.28 -11.95 -14.25
N CYS A 150 -2.20 -11.23 -14.01
CA CYS A 150 -2.17 -9.78 -14.06
C CYS A 150 -0.92 -9.33 -14.80
N THR A 151 -1.10 -8.75 -15.98
CA THR A 151 -0.03 -8.23 -16.83
C THR A 151 -0.29 -6.79 -17.24
N GLY A 152 0.69 -5.91 -16.99
CA GLY A 152 0.61 -4.50 -17.36
C GLY A 152 -0.50 -3.73 -16.64
N GLN A 153 -1.61 -3.43 -17.32
CA GLN A 153 -2.75 -2.68 -16.75
C GLN A 153 -4.01 -3.51 -16.63
N TRP A 154 -3.91 -4.81 -16.88
CA TRP A 154 -5.04 -5.71 -16.97
C TRP A 154 -4.84 -6.91 -16.07
N CYS A 155 -5.95 -7.43 -15.59
CA CYS A 155 -6.01 -8.67 -14.82
C CYS A 155 -7.07 -9.59 -15.42
N LEU A 156 -6.67 -10.82 -15.75
CA LEU A 156 -7.56 -11.91 -16.08
C LEU A 156 -8.14 -12.45 -14.77
N VAL A 157 -9.47 -12.38 -14.67
CA VAL A 157 -10.18 -12.78 -13.46
C VAL A 157 -11.35 -13.69 -13.80
N SER A 158 -11.72 -14.53 -12.84
CA SER A 158 -12.85 -15.46 -12.96
C SER A 158 -13.84 -15.28 -11.81
N THR A 159 -15.11 -15.09 -12.15
CA THR A 159 -16.22 -14.96 -11.17
C THR A 159 -17.58 -15.23 -11.82
N GLY A 160 -18.50 -15.84 -11.08
CA GLY A 160 -19.89 -16.03 -11.54
C GLY A 160 -20.04 -16.82 -12.85
N GLY A 161 -19.07 -17.68 -13.20
CA GLY A 161 -19.05 -18.42 -14.47
C GLY A 161 -18.54 -17.63 -15.67
N PHE A 162 -18.09 -16.39 -15.46
CA PHE A 162 -17.42 -15.58 -16.48
C PHE A 162 -15.92 -15.50 -16.20
N GLU A 163 -15.14 -15.50 -17.28
CA GLU A 163 -13.71 -15.29 -17.27
C GLU A 163 -13.37 -14.18 -18.26
N GLY A 164 -12.58 -13.20 -17.83
CA GLY A 164 -12.21 -12.08 -18.68
C GLY A 164 -11.31 -11.07 -18.00
N TRP A 165 -10.91 -10.07 -18.78
CA TRP A 165 -9.95 -9.05 -18.43
C TRP A 165 -10.63 -7.81 -17.85
N ILE A 166 -10.06 -7.29 -16.76
CA ILE A 166 -10.50 -6.08 -16.07
C ILE A 166 -9.31 -5.14 -15.91
N GLU A 167 -9.54 -3.84 -15.98
CA GLU A 167 -8.52 -2.83 -15.71
C GLU A 167 -8.07 -2.91 -14.25
N ARG A 168 -6.75 -2.95 -14.04
CA ARG A 168 -6.12 -3.15 -12.73
C ARG A 168 -6.49 -2.07 -11.71
N ASN A 169 -6.64 -0.83 -12.17
CA ASN A 169 -7.03 0.32 -11.34
C ASN A 169 -8.43 0.17 -10.71
N SER A 170 -9.27 -0.70 -11.26
CA SER A 170 -10.64 -0.97 -10.82
C SER A 170 -10.71 -2.09 -9.78
N LEU A 171 -9.56 -2.59 -9.33
CA LEU A 171 -9.44 -3.76 -8.45
C LEU A 171 -8.68 -3.41 -7.17
N TRP A 172 -9.15 -3.96 -6.07
CA TRP A 172 -8.42 -4.11 -4.82
C TRP A 172 -7.94 -5.56 -4.70
N GLY A 173 -6.73 -5.81 -4.19
CA GLY A 173 -6.16 -7.17 -4.09
C GLY A 173 -4.95 -7.43 -5.00
N VAL A 174 -4.54 -6.43 -5.78
CA VAL A 174 -3.36 -6.42 -6.66
C VAL A 174 -2.70 -5.05 -6.63
N TYR A 175 -1.36 -4.99 -6.69
CA TYR A 175 -0.66 -3.71 -6.79
C TYR A 175 -0.48 -3.25 -8.23
N GLU A 176 -0.31 -1.94 -8.42
CA GLU A 176 -0.17 -1.30 -9.73
C GLU A 176 0.98 -1.90 -10.57
N SER A 177 2.10 -2.27 -9.95
CA SER A 177 3.28 -2.85 -10.58
C SER A 177 3.48 -4.35 -10.35
N GLU A 178 2.49 -5.02 -9.75
CA GLU A 178 2.57 -6.47 -9.51
C GLU A 178 2.25 -7.24 -10.80
N GLU A 179 3.12 -8.19 -11.14
CA GLU A 179 2.90 -9.13 -12.23
C GLU A 179 2.54 -10.50 -11.63
N LEU A 180 1.40 -11.05 -12.05
CA LEU A 180 0.92 -12.37 -11.63
C LEU A 180 0.78 -13.25 -12.87
N ASN A 181 1.37 -14.45 -12.82
CA ASN A 181 1.35 -15.45 -13.88
C ASN A 181 0.87 -16.80 -13.33
#